data_AF-A0A0H3DSU9-F1
#
_entry.id   AF-A0A0H3DSU9-F1
#
_cell.length_a   1.000
_cell.length_b   1.000
_cell.length_c   1.000
_cell.angle_alpha   90.00
_cell.angle_beta   90.00
_cell.angle_gamma   90.00
#
_symmetry.space_group_name_H-M   'P 1'
#
loop_
_entity.id
_entity.type
_entity.pdbx_description
1 polymer ?
#
loop_
_entity_poly.entity_id
_entity_poly.type
_entity_poly.pdbx_seq_one_letter_code
_entity_poly.pdbx_strand_id
1 'polypeptide(L)'
;MSVDITHNDAPFGTLLGYAPGGVAIYSSDYSTLDPRVYPDEASLRSYIDDEYMGHKWQCVEFARRFLFLNYGVVFTDVGMAYEIFSLRFLRQVVNDSLLPLQAFANGSARAPVRC
;
A
#
# COMPACT_ATOMS: atom_id res chain seq x y z
N MET A 1 -10.02 30.79 -19.03
CA MET A 1 -8.80 30.93 -18.22
C MET A 1 -8.33 29.53 -17.90
N SER A 2 -7.28 29.06 -18.59
CA SER A 2 -6.63 27.79 -18.30
C SER A 2 -5.88 27.95 -16.98
N VAL A 3 -6.21 27.13 -15.99
CA VAL A 3 -5.42 27.04 -14.77
C VAL A 3 -4.13 26.32 -15.17
N ASP A 4 -3.03 27.05 -15.27
CA ASP A 4 -1.70 26.46 -15.28
C ASP A 4 -1.47 25.82 -13.91
N ILE A 5 -1.86 24.55 -13.78
CA ILE A 5 -1.45 23.72 -12.68
C ILE A 5 0.01 23.39 -12.97
N THR A 6 0.93 24.12 -12.34
CA THR A 6 2.33 23.72 -12.30
C THR A 6 2.37 22.33 -11.66
N HIS A 7 2.59 21.30 -12.47
CA HIS A 7 2.59 19.90 -12.06
C HIS A 7 3.83 19.66 -11.19
N ASN A 8 3.69 19.92 -9.89
CA ASN A 8 4.76 19.81 -8.91
C ASN A 8 4.85 18.38 -8.32
N ASP A 9 4.11 17.44 -8.90
CA ASP A 9 4.13 16.04 -8.51
C ASP A 9 5.43 15.38 -8.97
N ALA A 10 6.01 14.56 -8.10
CA ALA A 10 7.23 13.86 -8.43
C ALA A 10 6.96 12.70 -9.40
N PRO A 11 7.91 12.36 -10.29
CA PRO A 11 7.75 11.25 -11.23
C PRO A 11 7.45 9.90 -10.53
N PHE A 12 6.81 8.99 -11.26
CA PHE A 12 6.51 7.63 -10.79
C PHE A 12 7.71 6.96 -10.10
N GLY A 13 7.49 6.40 -8.91
CA GLY A 13 8.51 5.71 -8.13
C GLY A 13 9.52 6.62 -7.42
N THR A 14 9.37 7.94 -7.50
CA THR A 14 10.18 8.85 -6.68
C THR A 14 9.86 8.67 -5.20
N LEU A 15 10.89 8.54 -4.37
CA LEU A 15 10.74 8.52 -2.91
C LEU A 15 10.26 9.88 -2.41
N LEU A 16 9.08 9.90 -1.80
CA LEU A 16 8.45 11.10 -1.24
C LEU A 16 8.76 11.30 0.25
N GLY A 17 9.07 10.22 0.97
CA GLY A 17 9.36 10.26 2.39
C GLY A 17 9.21 8.90 3.06
N TYR A 18 9.11 8.91 4.39
CA TYR A 18 9.00 7.71 5.22
C TYR A 18 7.88 7.84 6.24
N ALA A 19 7.09 6.78 6.38
CA ALA A 19 6.19 6.59 7.49
C ALA A 19 6.95 6.01 8.71
N PRO A 20 6.33 5.98 9.91
CA PRO A 20 6.91 5.35 11.09
C PRO A 20 7.43 3.93 10.82
N GLY A 21 8.55 3.58 11.45
CA GLY A 21 9.27 2.34 11.15
C GLY A 21 10.16 2.42 9.90
N GLY A 22 10.29 3.59 9.27
CA GLY A 22 11.13 3.77 8.10
C GLY A 22 10.53 3.20 6.81
N VAL A 23 9.19 3.12 6.74
CA VAL A 23 8.50 2.56 5.57
C VAL A 23 8.40 3.62 4.47
N ALA A 24 9.08 3.39 3.35
CA ALA A 24 9.14 4.34 2.23
C ALA A 24 7.79 4.60 1.57
N ILE A 25 7.53 5.85 1.19
CA ILE A 25 6.38 6.29 0.42
C ILE A 25 6.87 6.73 -0.96
N TYR A 26 6.27 6.21 -2.02
CA TYR A 26 6.68 6.49 -3.40
C TYR A 26 5.56 7.17 -4.19
N SER A 27 5.93 7.99 -5.16
CA SER A 27 4.97 8.59 -6.09
C SER A 27 4.29 7.51 -6.95
N SER A 28 2.97 7.63 -7.08
CA SER A 28 2.11 6.79 -7.92
C SER A 28 1.61 7.52 -9.16
N ASP A 29 2.32 8.56 -9.61
CA ASP A 29 1.96 9.26 -10.83
C ASP A 29 2.25 8.42 -12.08
N TYR A 30 1.29 7.58 -12.48
CA TYR A 30 1.44 6.72 -13.65
C TYR A 30 1.54 7.48 -14.98
N SER A 31 1.24 8.79 -15.00
CA SER A 31 1.40 9.60 -16.22
C SER A 31 2.88 9.80 -16.60
N THR A 32 3.78 9.69 -15.61
CA THR A 32 5.24 9.80 -15.78
C THR A 32 5.94 8.43 -15.79
N LEU A 33 5.17 7.35 -15.92
CA LEU A 33 5.70 5.99 -15.98
C LEU A 33 6.55 5.79 -17.24
N ASP A 34 7.80 5.36 -17.08
CA ASP A 34 8.71 5.04 -18.20
C ASP A 34 8.53 3.57 -18.63
N PRO A 35 7.95 3.28 -19.81
CA PRO A 35 7.74 1.91 -20.26
C PRO A 35 9.04 1.13 -20.53
N ARG A 36 10.18 1.81 -20.63
CA ARG A 36 11.49 1.15 -20.77
C ARG A 36 11.97 0.56 -19.45
N VAL A 37 11.58 1.18 -18.33
CA VAL A 37 11.88 0.71 -16.97
C VAL A 37 10.81 -0.27 -16.50
N TYR A 38 9.56 -0.04 -16.88
CA TYR A 38 8.41 -0.86 -16.54
C TYR A 38 7.74 -1.43 -17.81
N PRO A 39 8.35 -2.45 -18.45
CA PRO A 39 7.91 -2.94 -19.75
C PRO A 39 6.62 -3.76 -19.70
N ASP A 40 6.28 -4.32 -18.55
CA ASP A 40 5.13 -5.22 -18.37
C ASP A 40 4.48 -5.09 -16.99
N GLU A 41 3.33 -5.74 -16.81
CA GLU A 41 2.60 -5.73 -15.55
C GLU A 41 3.39 -6.38 -14.40
N ALA A 42 4.27 -7.34 -14.70
CA ALA A 42 5.09 -8.00 -13.70
C ALA A 42 6.12 -7.05 -13.07
N SER A 43 6.66 -6.11 -13.87
CA SER A 43 7.57 -5.06 -13.39
C SER A 43 6.93 -4.11 -12.37
N LEU A 44 5.60 -3.98 -12.42
CA LEU A 44 4.78 -3.18 -11.50
C LEU A 44 4.41 -3.92 -10.23
N ARG A 45 4.76 -5.19 -10.07
CA ARG A 45 4.54 -5.93 -8.83
C ARG A 45 5.64 -5.60 -7.81
N SER A 46 5.23 -5.26 -6.60
CA SER A 46 6.11 -5.00 -5.45
C SER A 46 6.24 -6.27 -4.61
N TYR A 47 7.47 -6.64 -4.25
CA TYR A 47 7.78 -7.83 -3.45
C TYR A 47 8.82 -7.50 -2.37
N ILE A 48 8.71 -8.16 -1.23
CA ILE A 48 9.74 -8.20 -0.18
C ILE A 48 9.89 -9.65 0.24
N ASP A 49 11.10 -10.22 0.13
CA ASP A 49 11.41 -11.61 0.50
C ASP A 49 10.35 -12.63 -0.02
N ASP A 50 10.06 -12.55 -1.33
CA ASP A 50 9.05 -13.35 -2.05
C ASP A 50 7.58 -13.11 -1.65
N GLU A 51 7.30 -12.22 -0.69
CA GLU A 51 5.94 -11.83 -0.31
C GLU A 51 5.44 -10.65 -1.18
N TYR A 52 4.25 -10.82 -1.79
CA TYR A 52 3.67 -9.83 -2.69
C TYR A 52 3.01 -8.67 -1.93
N MET A 53 3.58 -7.47 -2.06
CA MET A 53 3.06 -6.27 -1.40
C MET A 53 1.89 -5.65 -2.15
N GLY A 54 1.88 -5.70 -3.49
CA GLY A 54 0.83 -5.08 -4.30
C GLY A 54 1.38 -4.46 -5.58
N HIS A 55 0.54 -3.68 -6.25
CA HIS A 55 0.91 -2.95 -7.47
C HIS A 55 1.62 -1.64 -7.10
N LYS A 56 2.86 -1.47 -7.55
CA LYS A 56 3.68 -0.25 -7.36
C LYS A 56 2.94 0.95 -7.95
N TRP A 57 2.66 2.03 -7.23
CA TRP A 57 2.84 2.28 -5.78
C TRP A 57 1.50 2.57 -5.10
N GLN A 58 0.46 1.83 -5.48
CA GLN A 58 -0.92 2.05 -5.06
C GLN A 58 -1.10 1.99 -3.55
N CYS A 59 -2.18 2.59 -3.07
CA CYS A 59 -2.50 2.65 -1.64
C CYS A 59 -2.56 1.27 -0.96
N VAL A 60 -3.04 0.24 -1.66
CA VAL A 60 -3.09 -1.14 -1.16
C VAL A 60 -1.67 -1.70 -0.97
N GLU A 61 -0.75 -1.41 -1.91
CA GLU A 61 0.66 -1.83 -1.81
C GLU A 61 1.31 -1.25 -0.56
N PHE A 62 1.14 0.06 -0.36
CA PHE A 62 1.72 0.74 0.79
C PHE A 62 1.13 0.22 2.11
N ALA A 63 -0.19 0.04 2.18
CA ALA A 63 -0.86 -0.46 3.39
C ALA A 63 -0.36 -1.88 3.76
N ARG A 64 -0.23 -2.78 2.78
CA ARG A 64 0.26 -4.14 3.00
C ARG A 64 1.73 -4.14 3.44
N ARG A 65 2.58 -3.36 2.75
CA ARG A 65 4.00 -3.22 3.07
C ARG A 65 4.25 -2.60 4.44
N PHE A 66 3.44 -1.62 4.84
CA PHE A 66 3.54 -1.01 6.16
C PHE A 66 3.25 -2.02 7.27
N LEU A 67 2.20 -2.83 7.12
CA LEU A 67 1.87 -3.88 8.08
C LEU A 67 2.92 -5.00 8.10
N PHE A 68 3.45 -5.36 6.94
CA PHE A 68 4.50 -6.36 6.81
C PHE A 68 5.77 -5.95 7.59
N LEU A 69 6.29 -4.75 7.33
CA LEU A 69 7.54 -4.28 7.91
C LEU A 69 7.44 -3.97 9.42
N ASN A 70 6.31 -3.43 9.88
CA ASN A 70 6.16 -3.04 11.28
C ASN A 70 5.60 -4.15 12.18
N TYR A 71 4.79 -5.06 11.62
CA TYR A 71 4.02 -6.04 12.40
C TYR A 71 4.20 -7.49 11.94
N GLY A 72 4.85 -7.74 10.79
CA GLY A 72 5.04 -9.09 10.24
C GLY A 72 3.74 -9.73 9.76
N VAL A 73 2.73 -8.92 9.41
CA VAL A 73 1.41 -9.41 8.99
C VAL A 73 0.97 -8.76 7.68
N VAL A 74 0.14 -9.48 6.93
CA VAL A 74 -0.45 -9.01 5.67
C VAL A 74 -1.95 -9.31 5.63
N PHE A 75 -2.71 -8.49 4.92
CA PHE A 75 -4.08 -8.83 4.54
C PHE A 75 -4.09 -9.51 3.16
N THR A 76 -5.14 -10.28 2.88
CA THR A 76 -5.30 -11.02 1.63
C THR A 76 -5.34 -10.12 0.40
N ASP A 77 -5.19 -10.70 -0.78
CA ASP A 77 -5.31 -9.91 -1.99
C ASP A 77 -6.75 -9.39 -2.18
N VAL A 78 -6.84 -8.13 -2.61
CA VAL A 78 -8.10 -7.41 -2.82
C VAL A 78 -8.01 -6.67 -4.14
N GLY A 79 -9.10 -6.68 -4.92
CA GLY A 79 -9.15 -5.97 -6.20
C GLY A 79 -9.33 -4.47 -6.01
N MET A 80 -10.05 -4.06 -4.96
CA MET A 80 -10.32 -2.66 -4.65
C MET A 80 -10.07 -2.36 -3.17
N ALA A 81 -9.50 -1.19 -2.88
CA ALA A 81 -9.09 -0.82 -1.52
C ALA A 81 -10.25 -0.81 -0.50
N TYR A 82 -11.49 -0.57 -0.92
CA TYR A 82 -12.64 -0.59 -0.01
C TYR A 82 -12.97 -1.99 0.51
N GLU A 83 -12.55 -3.05 -0.20
CA GLU A 83 -12.80 -4.44 0.21
C GLU A 83 -12.03 -4.79 1.49
N ILE A 84 -10.96 -4.05 1.81
CA ILE A 84 -10.20 -4.19 3.05
C ILE A 84 -11.12 -4.08 4.28
N PHE A 85 -12.13 -3.21 4.24
CA PHE A 85 -13.06 -3.03 5.36
C PHE A 85 -13.93 -4.28 5.64
N SER A 86 -14.08 -5.15 4.65
CA SER A 86 -14.83 -6.41 4.77
C SER A 86 -13.97 -7.57 5.28
N LEU A 87 -12.65 -7.41 5.36
CA LEU A 87 -11.75 -8.45 5.85
C LEU A 87 -11.90 -8.66 7.37
N ARG A 88 -11.68 -9.91 7.80
CA ARG A 88 -11.84 -10.32 9.21
C ARG A 88 -10.63 -11.01 9.80
N PHE A 89 -9.57 -11.15 9.01
CA PHE A 89 -8.32 -11.74 9.46
C PHE A 89 -7.12 -11.11 8.74
N LEU A 90 -5.97 -11.17 9.39
CA LEU A 90 -4.65 -10.92 8.85
C LEU A 90 -3.85 -12.21 8.91
N ARG A 91 -2.95 -12.44 7.96
CA ARG A 91 -2.01 -13.57 7.99
C ARG A 91 -0.67 -13.10 8.53
N GLN A 92 -0.15 -13.79 9.53
CA GLN A 92 1.21 -13.61 10.01
C GLN A 92 2.18 -14.34 9.09
N VAL A 93 3.17 -13.65 8.54
CA VAL A 93 3.99 -14.22 7.44
C VAL A 93 4.96 -15.31 7.94
N VAL A 94 5.44 -15.21 9.18
CA VAL A 94 6.45 -16.15 9.70
C VAL A 94 5.93 -17.58 9.92
N ASN A 95 4.61 -17.77 10.03
CA ASN A 95 4.02 -19.06 10.41
C ASN A 95 2.61 -19.29 9.83
N ASP A 96 2.15 -18.41 8.94
CA ASP A 96 0.81 -18.42 8.32
C ASP A 96 -0.38 -18.41 9.29
N SER A 97 -0.18 -18.00 10.55
CA SER A 97 -1.27 -17.90 11.53
C SER A 97 -2.24 -16.78 11.17
N LEU A 98 -3.53 -17.04 11.36
CA LEU A 98 -4.59 -16.06 11.13
C LEU A 98 -4.90 -15.29 12.41
N LEU A 99 -4.70 -13.96 12.37
CA LEU A 99 -5.03 -13.04 13.45
C LEU A 99 -6.37 -12.35 13.17
N PRO A 100 -7.26 -12.20 14.15
CA PRO A 100 -8.55 -11.56 13.94
C PRO A 100 -8.41 -10.06 13.62
N LEU A 101 -9.19 -9.59 12.63
CA LEU A 101 -9.30 -8.18 12.25
C LEU A 101 -10.74 -7.71 12.45
N GLN A 102 -10.92 -6.56 13.11
CA GLN A 102 -12.22 -5.96 13.34
C GLN A 102 -12.33 -4.63 12.61
N ALA A 103 -13.45 -4.42 11.93
CA ALA A 103 -13.76 -3.19 11.22
C ALA A 103 -14.59 -2.26 12.10
N PHE A 104 -14.20 -0.98 12.18
CA PHE A 104 -14.93 0.05 12.90
C PHE A 104 -15.37 1.13 11.93
N ALA A 105 -16.68 1.30 11.77
CA ALA A 105 -17.23 2.33 10.91
C ALA A 105 -16.90 3.73 11.44
N ASN A 106 -16.80 4.71 10.55
CA ASN A 106 -16.64 6.10 10.96
C ASN A 106 -17.82 6.52 11.85
N GLY A 107 -17.55 7.23 12.95
CA GLY A 107 -18.54 7.55 13.98
C GLY A 107 -18.77 6.44 15.03
N SER A 108 -18.02 5.33 14.99
CA SER A 108 -18.04 4.32 16.05
C SER A 108 -17.60 4.90 17.40
N ALA A 109 -18.13 4.35 18.50
CA ALA A 109 -17.69 4.68 19.86
C ALA A 109 -16.24 4.23 20.12
N ARG A 110 -15.70 3.28 19.35
CA ARG A 110 -14.29 2.88 19.45
C ARG A 110 -13.42 3.89 18.71
N ALA A 111 -12.56 4.59 19.45
CA ALA A 111 -11.63 5.55 18.88
C ALA A 111 -10.58 4.86 17.97
N PRO A 112 -10.13 5.51 16.88
CA PRO A 112 -8.99 5.07 16.09
C PRO A 112 -7.73 4.97 16.95
N VAL A 113 -6.91 3.95 16.69
CA VAL A 113 -5.60 3.80 17.31
C VAL A 113 -4.53 3.80 16.22
N ARG A 114 -3.33 4.23 16.60
CA ARG A 114 -2.11 4.00 15.81
C ARG A 114 -1.74 2.51 15.97
N CYS A 115 -1.41 1.72 14.96
CA CYS A 115 -0.99 2.01 13.59
C CYS A 115 0.52 1.89 13.53
#